data_AF-A0A7C6UXF4-F1
#
_entry.id   AF-A0A7C6UXF4-F1
#
_cell.length_a   1.000
_cell.length_b   1.000
_cell.length_c   1.000
_cell.angle_alpha   90.00
_cell.angle_beta   90.00
_cell.angle_gamma   90.00
#
_symmetry.space_group_name_H-M   'P 1'
#
loop_
_entity.id
_entity.type
_entity.pdbx_description
1 polymer ?
#
loop_
_entity_poly.entity_id
_entity_poly.type
_entity_poly.pdbx_seq_one_letter_code
_entity_poly.pdbx_strand_id
1 'polypeptide(L)'
;KWFFEKVGHYEAKKEYFFKIPGIPIAYWISNHVISCFIKGKPLDNFAEPKVGLQTGNNDIFLRLWHEVAFNKIGFGYPNCEKAAGSKLKWFPYNKGGEYRKWYGNNEYIVNWENDGFEIKNYRDKDGKLKSRPQNTAFYFKRSITWSFVSSSYFGVRYSDQGFIFDVSGSSLFPQEEYHLFLTGLLCAKISTILINVLNPTISFQVGDIASMPVILPDVNMKVLIDDLVKENIQLSRSEWDSFETSWDFKKHPLLIHKGNCTTIEQAFNNWTTFTERQFNQLKANEEELNRIFIEIYGLQDELTPEVEDKNITIRKADRIRDIKSFISYAVGCMFGRYSIDAEGLIYAGGDFNDRWKYDNGQWKVRKTVKDEEGKVIEDTWVDATFAPDMDNVLPITDDEYFEDDIVSRFVEFLKVIFSGDTLEENLDYIAEALGRKPSETSRQAIRRYFMKDFYKDHVQAYQKRPIYWLFDSGKQDGFKALIYMHRYDEFTVARVRTDYLHRLQKSYEAEIKRLDIIIDSNASQREKANARGKKEQIVKQMEECLQYDQVIAHVANQRIKIDLDDGVKENYARFQGIEIPQGEGRKPLKADLLAKIL
;
A
#
# COMPACT_ATOMS: atom_id res chain seq x y z
N LYS A 1 13.32 25.66 50.55
CA LYS A 1 13.31 25.14 51.95
C LYS A 1 13.37 23.63 51.98
N TRP A 2 12.52 23.00 51.17
CA TRP A 2 12.39 21.55 51.05
C TRP A 2 13.71 20.81 50.97
N PHE A 3 14.63 21.13 50.03
CA PHE A 3 15.88 20.33 49.92
C PHE A 3 16.63 20.30 51.25
N PHE A 4 16.63 21.46 51.86
CA PHE A 4 17.50 21.82 52.95
C PHE A 4 16.92 21.48 54.33
N GLU A 5 15.77 20.81 54.37
CA GLU A 5 15.28 20.01 55.51
C GLU A 5 15.54 18.50 55.30
N LYS A 6 15.54 18.05 54.03
CA LYS A 6 15.92 16.71 53.53
C LYS A 6 15.58 16.44 52.05
N VAL A 7 15.02 17.38 51.30
CA VAL A 7 14.69 17.11 49.88
C VAL A 7 15.97 17.05 49.04
N GLY A 8 15.91 16.33 47.90
CA GLY A 8 17.05 15.92 47.06
C GLY A 8 18.23 15.25 47.78
N HIS A 9 18.01 14.81 49.01
CA HIS A 9 18.86 13.84 49.68
C HIS A 9 18.76 12.49 48.96
N TYR A 10 19.91 11.88 48.66
CA TYR A 10 20.07 10.52 48.13
C TYR A 10 21.09 9.81 49.02
N GLU A 11 20.78 8.62 49.52
CA GLU A 11 21.79 7.76 50.12
C GLU A 11 21.57 6.32 49.69
N ALA A 12 22.66 5.68 49.26
CA ALA A 12 22.66 4.50 48.42
C ALA A 12 23.48 3.36 49.03
N LYS A 13 22.82 2.21 49.21
CA LYS A 13 23.42 0.87 49.28
C LYS A 13 22.47 -0.16 48.64
N LYS A 14 22.28 -0.07 47.33
CA LYS A 14 21.76 -1.12 46.44
C LYS A 14 22.97 -1.59 45.62
N GLU A 15 23.93 -2.18 46.34
CA GLU A 15 25.25 -1.54 46.48
C GLU A 15 25.92 -1.22 45.16
N TYR A 16 25.86 0.09 44.94
CA TYR A 16 26.33 0.79 43.77
C TYR A 16 25.89 0.13 42.52
N PHE A 17 24.57 -0.04 42.49
CA PHE A 17 23.73 -0.38 41.39
C PHE A 17 24.61 -0.75 40.27
N PHE A 18 24.88 -2.04 40.18
CA PHE A 18 24.95 -2.47 38.84
C PHE A 18 26.15 -1.80 38.14
N LYS A 19 27.29 -1.50 38.86
CA LYS A 19 28.37 -0.44 38.67
C LYS A 19 28.83 -0.06 37.24
N ILE A 20 28.13 -0.58 36.25
CA ILE A 20 27.44 0.15 35.17
C ILE A 20 28.32 0.04 33.95
N PRO A 21 28.00 -0.83 32.97
CA PRO A 21 26.93 -0.50 32.03
C PRO A 21 25.88 -1.63 31.84
N GLY A 22 24.65 -1.23 31.50
CA GLY A 22 23.64 -2.09 30.85
C GLY A 22 22.59 -2.76 31.72
N ILE A 23 22.61 -2.61 33.05
CA ILE A 23 21.66 -3.32 33.91
C ILE A 23 20.45 -2.41 34.23
N PRO A 24 19.20 -2.85 33.99
CA PRO A 24 18.00 -2.02 34.15
C PRO A 24 17.50 -1.97 35.60
N ILE A 25 17.38 -0.77 36.16
CA ILE A 25 16.93 -0.56 37.54
C ILE A 25 15.40 -0.39 37.59
N ALA A 26 14.67 -1.51 37.57
CA ALA A 26 13.21 -1.52 37.71
C ALA A 26 12.81 -1.72 39.18
N TYR A 27 12.50 -0.63 39.90
CA TYR A 27 12.13 -0.69 41.33
C TYR A 27 10.62 -0.90 41.56
N TRP A 28 9.81 -0.80 40.50
CA TRP A 28 8.35 -0.89 40.53
C TRP A 28 7.80 -2.28 40.17
N ILE A 29 8.66 -3.24 39.85
CA ILE A 29 8.24 -4.57 39.35
C ILE A 29 7.99 -5.55 40.51
N SER A 30 7.05 -6.46 40.31
CA SER A 30 6.71 -7.50 41.30
C SER A 30 7.79 -8.58 41.38
N ASN A 31 7.76 -9.36 42.47
CA ASN A 31 8.61 -10.53 42.62
C ASN A 31 8.35 -11.61 41.54
N HIS A 32 7.14 -11.67 40.99
CA HIS A 32 6.79 -12.59 39.90
C HIS A 32 7.51 -12.20 38.60
N VAL A 33 7.50 -10.91 38.25
CA VAL A 33 8.25 -10.38 37.09
C VAL A 33 9.76 -10.62 37.26
N ILE A 34 10.31 -10.39 38.45
CA ILE A 34 11.73 -10.69 38.74
C ILE A 34 12.01 -12.20 38.56
N SER A 35 11.11 -13.06 39.04
CA SER A 35 11.25 -14.51 38.92
C SER A 35 11.29 -14.98 37.46
N CYS A 36 10.65 -14.25 36.53
CA CYS A 36 10.73 -14.54 35.10
C CYS A 36 12.17 -14.45 34.58
N PHE A 37 12.92 -13.40 34.97
CA PHE A 37 14.32 -13.22 34.59
C PHE A 37 15.27 -14.23 35.28
N ILE A 38 14.88 -14.76 36.45
CA ILE A 38 15.67 -15.78 37.16
C ILE A 38 15.47 -17.16 36.55
N LYS A 39 14.22 -17.52 36.22
CA LYS A 39 13.85 -18.85 35.69
C LYS A 39 14.09 -18.96 34.19
N GLY A 40 13.86 -17.88 33.45
CA GLY A 40 13.98 -17.83 32.01
C GLY A 40 15.43 -17.79 31.56
N LYS A 41 15.69 -18.36 30.38
CA LYS A 41 16.96 -18.20 29.68
C LYS A 41 16.87 -17.00 28.74
N PRO A 42 17.92 -16.18 28.60
CA PRO A 42 17.96 -15.12 27.59
C PRO A 42 17.58 -15.62 26.18
N LEU A 43 16.84 -14.82 25.44
CA LEU A 43 16.33 -15.12 24.11
C LEU A 43 17.46 -15.38 23.10
N ASP A 44 18.61 -14.71 23.27
CA ASP A 44 19.80 -14.92 22.43
C ASP A 44 20.40 -16.34 22.49
N ASN A 45 20.03 -17.14 23.49
CA ASN A 45 20.36 -18.57 23.53
C ASN A 45 19.55 -19.41 22.52
N PHE A 46 18.44 -18.89 22.02
CA PHE A 46 17.53 -19.60 21.11
C PHE A 46 17.55 -19.03 19.69
N ALA A 47 17.85 -17.73 19.54
CA ALA A 47 17.77 -17.04 18.27
C ALA A 47 18.61 -15.77 18.28
N GLU A 48 19.21 -15.40 17.14
CA GLU A 48 20.09 -14.22 17.07
C GLU A 48 19.33 -12.96 16.60
N PRO A 49 19.13 -11.93 17.44
CA PRO A 49 18.59 -10.65 16.99
C PRO A 49 19.69 -9.86 16.26
N LYS A 50 19.40 -9.40 15.04
CA LYS A 50 20.34 -8.67 14.19
C LYS A 50 19.76 -7.35 13.69
N VAL A 51 20.64 -6.35 13.61
CA VAL A 51 20.40 -5.11 12.88
C VAL A 51 20.70 -5.34 11.40
N GLY A 52 19.87 -4.78 10.52
CA GLY A 52 19.99 -4.95 9.09
C GLY A 52 20.83 -3.91 8.37
N LEU A 53 20.55 -3.78 7.07
CA LEU A 53 21.15 -2.84 6.15
C LEU A 53 20.87 -1.39 6.57
N GLN A 54 21.91 -0.55 6.52
CA GLN A 54 21.76 0.90 6.46
C GLN A 54 22.06 1.35 5.03
N THR A 55 21.05 1.84 4.32
CA THR A 55 21.20 2.19 2.90
C THR A 55 22.08 3.42 2.67
N GLY A 56 22.14 4.34 3.65
CA GLY A 56 22.82 5.63 3.54
C GLY A 56 22.05 6.65 2.68
N ASN A 57 21.17 6.22 1.79
CA ASN A 57 20.22 7.07 1.07
C ASN A 57 19.00 6.24 0.60
N ASN A 58 17.85 6.43 1.26
CA ASN A 58 16.63 5.69 0.93
C ASN A 58 16.06 6.07 -0.44
N ASP A 59 16.17 7.33 -0.89
CA ASP A 59 15.60 7.74 -2.17
C ASP A 59 16.36 7.14 -3.37
N ILE A 60 17.60 6.66 -3.18
CA ILE A 60 18.35 5.94 -4.22
C ILE A 60 18.05 4.44 -4.17
N PHE A 61 18.13 3.83 -2.98
CA PHE A 61 18.18 2.37 -2.87
C PHE A 61 16.84 1.71 -2.54
N LEU A 62 15.81 2.46 -2.13
CA LEU A 62 14.52 1.90 -1.75
C LEU A 62 13.40 2.36 -2.68
N ARG A 63 12.48 1.46 -2.97
CA ARG A 63 11.22 1.73 -3.66
C ARG A 63 10.08 1.03 -2.92
N LEU A 64 8.86 1.55 -3.06
CA LEU A 64 7.68 0.71 -2.89
C LEU A 64 7.59 -0.22 -4.10
N TRP A 65 7.14 -1.46 -3.89
CA TRP A 65 7.16 -2.50 -4.92
C TRP A 65 6.43 -2.09 -6.22
N HIS A 66 5.38 -1.29 -6.11
CA HIS A 66 4.55 -0.86 -7.22
C HIS A 66 5.17 0.28 -8.06
N GLU A 67 6.31 0.85 -7.63
CA GLU A 67 7.00 1.91 -8.38
C GLU A 67 7.81 1.37 -9.56
N VAL A 68 8.29 0.12 -9.47
CA VAL A 68 9.21 -0.50 -10.43
C VAL A 68 8.54 -1.59 -11.24
N ALA A 69 9.12 -1.96 -12.39
CA ALA A 69 8.61 -3.08 -13.16
C ALA A 69 8.62 -4.37 -12.34
N PHE A 70 7.46 -5.03 -12.22
CA PHE A 70 7.27 -6.17 -11.32
C PHE A 70 8.18 -7.35 -11.66
N ASN A 71 8.49 -7.54 -12.94
CA ASN A 71 9.41 -8.58 -13.42
C ASN A 71 10.89 -8.33 -13.07
N LYS A 72 11.24 -7.15 -12.53
CA LYS A 72 12.58 -6.84 -12.01
C LYS A 72 12.73 -7.16 -10.52
N ILE A 73 11.67 -7.63 -9.85
CA ILE A 73 11.66 -7.93 -8.42
C ILE A 73 11.89 -9.44 -8.19
N GLY A 74 12.86 -9.78 -7.35
CA GLY A 74 13.17 -11.14 -6.95
C GLY A 74 12.55 -11.52 -5.62
N PHE A 75 11.42 -12.23 -5.65
CA PHE A 75 10.75 -12.75 -4.44
C PHE A 75 11.25 -14.14 -4.03
N GLY A 76 11.21 -14.44 -2.73
CA GLY A 76 11.35 -15.82 -2.22
C GLY A 76 12.71 -16.47 -2.39
N TYR A 77 13.76 -15.70 -2.73
CA TYR A 77 15.12 -16.25 -2.86
C TYR A 77 15.64 -16.76 -1.51
N PRO A 78 16.41 -17.85 -1.47
CA PRO A 78 16.87 -18.45 -0.21
C PRO A 78 18.15 -17.83 0.35
N ASN A 79 18.95 -17.14 -0.49
CA ASN A 79 20.24 -16.55 -0.11
C ASN A 79 20.77 -15.58 -1.18
N CYS A 80 21.82 -14.83 -0.83
CA CYS A 80 22.46 -13.85 -1.72
C CYS A 80 23.02 -14.47 -3.01
N GLU A 81 23.53 -15.71 -2.98
CA GLU A 81 24.11 -16.37 -4.16
C GLU A 81 23.04 -16.63 -5.23
N LYS A 82 21.91 -17.21 -4.83
CA LYS A 82 20.77 -17.44 -5.72
C LYS A 82 20.16 -16.13 -6.20
N ALA A 83 20.06 -15.13 -5.32
CA ALA A 83 19.60 -13.80 -5.67
C ALA A 83 20.49 -13.14 -6.74
N ALA A 84 21.82 -13.18 -6.56
CA ALA A 84 22.78 -12.64 -7.53
C ALA A 84 22.71 -13.37 -8.88
N GLY A 85 22.54 -14.69 -8.88
CA GLY A 85 22.37 -15.49 -10.08
C GLY A 85 21.14 -15.13 -10.93
N SER A 86 20.11 -14.52 -10.32
CA SER A 86 18.89 -14.09 -11.02
C SER A 86 19.08 -12.85 -11.90
N LYS A 87 20.12 -12.05 -11.63
CA LYS A 87 20.35 -10.72 -12.25
C LYS A 87 19.19 -9.73 -12.06
N LEU A 88 18.29 -9.98 -11.12
CA LEU A 88 17.25 -9.04 -10.73
C LEU A 88 17.84 -7.92 -9.87
N LYS A 89 17.19 -6.76 -9.90
CA LYS A 89 17.67 -5.56 -9.23
C LYS A 89 17.06 -5.39 -7.84
N TRP A 90 15.76 -5.63 -7.74
CA TRP A 90 14.98 -5.30 -6.57
C TRP A 90 14.62 -6.54 -5.76
N PHE A 91 14.74 -6.47 -4.43
CA PHE A 91 14.42 -7.58 -3.54
C PHE A 91 13.62 -7.09 -2.33
N PRO A 92 12.69 -7.89 -1.77
CA PRO A 92 11.88 -7.52 -0.59
C PRO A 92 12.71 -6.97 0.56
N TYR A 93 12.21 -5.92 1.21
CA TYR A 93 12.91 -5.18 2.25
C TYR A 93 12.05 -4.89 3.48
N ASN A 94 12.42 -5.44 4.64
CA ASN A 94 11.76 -5.15 5.91
C ASN A 94 12.20 -3.78 6.44
N LYS A 95 11.41 -2.73 6.13
CA LYS A 95 11.66 -1.36 6.61
C LYS A 95 11.13 -1.08 8.03
N GLY A 96 10.45 -2.07 8.64
CA GLY A 96 9.66 -1.88 9.85
C GLY A 96 8.22 -1.51 9.49
N GLY A 97 7.82 -0.27 9.78
CA GLY A 97 6.49 0.26 9.46
C GLY A 97 5.61 0.43 10.69
N GLU A 98 4.31 0.58 10.48
CA GLU A 98 3.34 0.77 11.56
C GLU A 98 3.27 -0.44 12.49
N TYR A 99 2.75 -0.22 13.70
CA TYR A 99 2.52 -1.31 14.65
C TYR A 99 1.54 -2.32 14.06
N ARG A 100 1.98 -3.57 13.97
CA ARG A 100 1.21 -4.70 13.45
C ARG A 100 1.80 -6.00 13.99
N LYS A 101 0.95 -6.99 14.27
CA LYS A 101 1.34 -8.33 14.73
C LYS A 101 1.18 -9.36 13.61
N TRP A 102 1.86 -10.49 13.79
CA TRP A 102 1.77 -11.73 13.03
C TRP A 102 2.31 -11.70 11.60
N TYR A 103 1.88 -10.78 10.74
CA TYR A 103 2.33 -10.69 9.34
C TYR A 103 1.98 -9.34 8.71
N GLY A 104 2.76 -8.84 7.74
CA GLY A 104 2.44 -7.63 6.95
C GLY A 104 3.55 -6.57 6.94
N ASN A 105 3.22 -5.35 6.49
CA ASN A 105 4.17 -4.26 6.20
C ASN A 105 5.19 -4.60 5.08
N ASN A 106 4.78 -5.50 4.21
CA ASN A 106 5.54 -5.99 3.08
C ASN A 106 5.34 -5.03 1.89
N GLU A 107 6.00 -3.88 1.94
CA GLU A 107 5.77 -2.78 0.98
C GLU A 107 7.03 -2.37 0.22
N TYR A 108 8.20 -2.45 0.89
CA TYR A 108 9.45 -1.94 0.38
C TYR A 108 10.28 -3.03 -0.32
N ILE A 109 11.03 -2.58 -1.31
CA ILE A 109 12.06 -3.33 -2.00
C ILE A 109 13.37 -2.51 -1.99
N VAL A 110 14.50 -3.20 -1.98
CA VAL A 110 15.83 -2.60 -2.00
C VAL A 110 16.60 -3.02 -3.25
N ASN A 111 17.37 -2.10 -3.82
CA ASN A 111 18.33 -2.42 -4.86
C ASN A 111 19.46 -3.26 -4.26
N TRP A 112 19.45 -4.56 -4.59
CA TRP A 112 20.50 -5.51 -4.24
C TRP A 112 21.07 -6.20 -5.49
N GLU A 113 21.02 -5.50 -6.64
CA GLU A 113 21.57 -5.99 -7.90
C GLU A 113 23.04 -6.35 -7.75
N ASN A 114 23.47 -7.43 -8.41
CA ASN A 114 24.86 -7.89 -8.41
C ASN A 114 25.41 -8.06 -6.97
N ASP A 115 24.61 -8.67 -6.08
CA ASP A 115 24.88 -8.81 -4.65
C ASP A 115 25.13 -7.45 -3.96
N GLY A 116 24.30 -6.45 -4.29
CA GLY A 116 24.36 -5.11 -3.71
C GLY A 116 25.64 -4.34 -4.07
N PHE A 117 26.18 -4.53 -5.28
CA PHE A 117 27.42 -3.87 -5.70
C PHE A 117 27.34 -2.34 -5.54
N GLU A 118 26.27 -1.71 -6.03
CA GLU A 118 26.10 -0.26 -5.95
C GLU A 118 26.06 0.23 -4.50
N ILE A 119 25.22 -0.40 -3.66
CA ILE A 119 25.06 0.02 -2.28
C ILE A 119 26.33 -0.25 -1.46
N LYS A 120 27.06 -1.35 -1.70
CA LYS A 120 28.37 -1.63 -1.06
C LYS A 120 29.47 -0.63 -1.45
N ASN A 121 29.30 0.09 -2.56
CA ASN A 121 30.25 1.09 -3.05
C ASN A 121 29.75 2.53 -2.93
N TYR A 122 28.61 2.77 -2.26
CA TYR A 122 28.03 4.09 -2.11
C TYR A 122 28.84 4.98 -1.16
N ARG A 123 29.64 5.86 -1.74
CA ARG A 123 30.57 6.75 -1.03
C ARG A 123 30.18 8.22 -1.21
N ASP A 124 30.57 9.06 -0.25
CA ASP A 124 30.49 10.51 -0.41
C ASP A 124 31.67 11.07 -1.24
N LYS A 125 31.64 12.40 -1.44
CA LYS A 125 32.68 13.14 -2.18
C LYS A 125 34.10 12.99 -1.59
N ASP A 126 34.20 12.64 -0.30
CA ASP A 126 35.45 12.47 0.42
C ASP A 126 35.88 10.98 0.44
N GLY A 127 35.14 10.11 -0.25
CA GLY A 127 35.42 8.68 -0.39
C GLY A 127 34.92 7.81 0.77
N LYS A 128 34.21 8.38 1.76
CA LYS A 128 33.70 7.65 2.92
C LYS A 128 32.45 6.86 2.55
N LEU A 129 32.42 5.57 2.92
CA LEU A 129 31.25 4.72 2.70
C LEU A 129 30.07 5.22 3.56
N LYS A 130 28.95 5.50 2.90
CA LYS A 130 27.72 5.99 3.54
C LYS A 130 26.76 4.89 3.94
N SER A 131 26.69 3.84 3.14
CA SER A 131 25.92 2.64 3.44
C SER A 131 26.64 1.75 4.45
N ARG A 132 25.89 0.87 5.12
CA ARG A 132 26.43 -0.20 5.96
C ARG A 132 25.68 -1.51 5.72
N PRO A 133 26.10 -2.28 4.70
CA PRO A 133 25.76 -3.69 4.57
C PRO A 133 26.31 -4.48 5.75
N GLN A 134 25.43 -4.89 6.67
CA GLN A 134 25.80 -5.68 7.85
C GLN A 134 24.92 -6.92 7.95
N ASN A 135 25.44 -7.96 8.61
CA ASN A 135 24.74 -9.22 8.84
C ASN A 135 24.19 -9.85 7.54
N THR A 136 24.92 -9.70 6.42
CA THR A 136 24.52 -10.18 5.09
C THR A 136 24.31 -11.70 5.05
N ALA A 137 24.95 -12.46 5.94
CA ALA A 137 24.74 -13.90 6.11
C ALA A 137 23.32 -14.28 6.59
N PHE A 138 22.53 -13.29 7.03
CA PHE A 138 21.13 -13.46 7.44
C PHE A 138 20.14 -12.96 6.39
N TYR A 139 20.61 -12.31 5.32
CA TYR A 139 19.72 -11.85 4.26
C TYR A 139 19.05 -13.05 3.61
N PHE A 140 17.80 -12.84 3.20
CA PHE A 140 16.92 -13.82 2.56
C PHE A 140 16.45 -14.99 3.44
N LYS A 141 16.92 -15.10 4.69
CA LYS A 141 16.42 -16.11 5.64
C LYS A 141 15.07 -15.70 6.21
N ARG A 142 14.23 -16.71 6.51
CA ARG A 142 13.01 -16.51 7.31
C ARG A 142 13.38 -15.88 8.65
N SER A 143 12.54 -14.98 9.13
CA SER A 143 12.84 -14.22 10.34
C SER A 143 11.58 -13.71 11.05
N ILE A 144 11.76 -13.25 12.27
CA ILE A 144 10.74 -12.50 13.02
C ILE A 144 11.19 -11.05 13.06
N THR A 145 10.42 -10.14 12.46
CA THR A 145 10.77 -8.72 12.35
C THR A 145 9.86 -7.85 13.22
N TRP A 146 10.36 -6.70 13.67
CA TRP A 146 9.59 -5.72 14.44
C TRP A 146 9.88 -4.30 13.97
N SER A 147 8.98 -3.38 14.34
CA SER A 147 9.18 -1.95 14.11
C SER A 147 10.00 -1.36 15.25
N PHE A 148 11.11 -0.67 14.93
CA PHE A 148 12.03 -0.13 15.94
C PHE A 148 11.38 0.88 16.88
N VAL A 149 10.41 1.67 16.42
CA VAL A 149 9.67 2.63 17.26
C VAL A 149 8.20 2.25 17.29
N SER A 150 7.62 2.18 18.49
CA SER A 150 6.17 2.03 18.70
C SER A 150 5.72 2.87 19.89
N SER A 151 4.56 3.52 19.77
CA SER A 151 4.07 4.48 20.76
C SER A 151 3.43 3.85 22.00
N SER A 152 3.17 2.54 22.03
CA SER A 152 2.51 1.92 23.21
C SER A 152 2.68 0.40 23.37
N TYR A 153 2.81 -0.36 22.27
CA TYR A 153 2.79 -1.83 22.32
C TYR A 153 3.93 -2.43 21.52
N PHE A 154 4.52 -3.49 22.06
CA PHE A 154 5.49 -4.32 21.35
C PHE A 154 4.76 -5.41 20.57
N GLY A 155 5.21 -5.67 19.35
CA GLY A 155 4.62 -6.67 18.47
C GLY A 155 5.57 -7.02 17.34
N VAL A 156 5.49 -8.26 16.89
CA VAL A 156 6.39 -8.80 15.87
C VAL A 156 5.60 -9.41 14.71
N ARG A 157 6.26 -9.57 13.58
CA ARG A 157 5.69 -10.15 12.37
C ARG A 157 6.58 -11.28 11.88
N TYR A 158 5.96 -12.35 11.43
CA TYR A 158 6.61 -13.39 10.67
C TYR A 158 7.02 -12.84 9.31
N SER A 159 8.28 -13.03 8.93
CA SER A 159 8.83 -12.64 7.64
C SER A 159 9.31 -13.89 6.91
N ASP A 160 8.75 -14.12 5.72
CA ASP A 160 9.11 -15.25 4.87
C ASP A 160 10.58 -15.15 4.41
N GLN A 161 11.04 -16.20 3.72
CA GLN A 161 12.32 -16.13 3.02
C GLN A 161 12.26 -15.11 1.88
N GLY A 162 13.40 -14.57 1.48
CA GLY A 162 13.49 -13.61 0.38
C GLY A 162 13.73 -12.15 0.79
N PHE A 163 13.73 -11.84 2.08
CA PHE A 163 13.83 -10.47 2.58
C PHE A 163 15.25 -10.07 2.98
N ILE A 164 15.62 -8.84 2.64
CA ILE A 164 16.67 -8.07 3.31
C ILE A 164 15.99 -7.22 4.39
N PHE A 165 16.66 -6.90 5.49
CA PHE A 165 16.07 -6.17 6.60
C PHE A 165 16.82 -4.89 6.93
N ASP A 166 16.12 -3.90 7.49
CA ASP A 166 16.61 -2.57 7.86
C ASP A 166 17.06 -2.49 9.33
N VAL A 167 17.52 -1.33 9.77
CA VAL A 167 17.65 -1.01 11.21
C VAL A 167 16.29 -0.84 11.87
N SER A 168 15.41 -0.07 11.25
CA SER A 168 14.03 0.17 11.71
C SER A 168 13.13 -1.07 11.59
N GLY A 169 13.57 -2.08 10.84
CA GLY A 169 12.97 -3.40 10.69
C GLY A 169 13.94 -4.51 11.12
N SER A 170 14.61 -4.34 12.26
CA SER A 170 15.52 -5.36 12.81
C SER A 170 14.81 -6.70 12.96
N SER A 171 15.58 -7.79 12.93
CA SER A 171 15.02 -9.12 12.76
C SER A 171 15.71 -10.15 13.65
N LEU A 172 14.95 -11.17 14.05
CA LEU A 172 15.37 -12.30 14.86
C LEU A 172 15.38 -13.57 14.00
N PHE A 173 16.43 -14.36 14.13
CA PHE A 173 16.64 -15.56 13.29
C PHE A 173 16.66 -16.83 14.14
N PRO A 174 15.49 -17.36 14.52
CA PRO A 174 15.39 -18.59 15.29
C PRO A 174 15.59 -19.84 14.43
N GLN A 175 15.96 -20.95 15.06
CA GLN A 175 15.83 -22.27 14.45
C GLN A 175 14.34 -22.59 14.20
N GLU A 176 14.06 -23.44 13.21
CA GLU A 176 12.70 -23.72 12.74
C GLU A 176 11.78 -24.18 13.89
N GLU A 177 12.29 -25.01 14.81
CA GLU A 177 11.51 -25.53 15.95
C GLU A 177 11.06 -24.45 16.93
N TYR A 178 11.73 -23.29 17.00
CA TYR A 178 11.40 -22.20 17.91
C TYR A 178 10.70 -21.02 17.22
N HIS A 179 10.55 -21.05 15.90
CA HIS A 179 10.09 -19.90 15.13
C HIS A 179 8.68 -19.45 15.52
N LEU A 180 7.73 -20.38 15.54
CA LEU A 180 6.33 -20.09 15.90
C LEU A 180 6.21 -19.75 17.39
N PHE A 181 6.80 -20.57 18.26
CA PHE A 181 6.81 -20.32 19.70
C PHE A 181 7.34 -18.92 20.08
N LEU A 182 8.50 -18.51 19.55
CA LEU A 182 9.06 -17.19 19.84
C LEU A 182 8.22 -16.07 19.23
N THR A 183 7.58 -16.28 18.07
CA THR A 183 6.61 -15.32 17.52
C THR A 183 5.43 -15.13 18.48
N GLY A 184 4.87 -16.23 18.99
CA GLY A 184 3.77 -16.21 19.97
C GLY A 184 4.16 -15.49 21.25
N LEU A 185 5.34 -15.82 21.81
CA LEU A 185 5.87 -15.18 23.00
C LEU A 185 6.00 -13.66 22.79
N LEU A 186 6.67 -13.24 21.72
CA LEU A 186 6.95 -11.83 21.42
C LEU A 186 5.68 -11.01 21.12
N CYS A 187 4.62 -11.63 20.61
CA CYS A 187 3.32 -11.00 20.41
C CYS A 187 2.40 -11.01 21.65
N ALA A 188 2.70 -11.82 22.66
CA ALA A 188 1.91 -11.90 23.89
C ALA A 188 2.10 -10.67 24.77
N LYS A 189 1.07 -10.33 25.57
CA LYS A 189 1.09 -9.18 26.49
C LYS A 189 2.28 -9.18 27.45
N ILE A 190 2.71 -10.37 27.89
CA ILE A 190 3.85 -10.51 28.80
C ILE A 190 5.11 -9.85 28.22
N SER A 191 5.32 -9.91 26.91
CA SER A 191 6.49 -9.33 26.26
C SER A 191 6.50 -7.81 26.32
N THR A 192 5.33 -7.16 26.31
CA THR A 192 5.24 -5.71 26.49
C THR A 192 5.64 -5.30 27.91
N ILE A 193 5.26 -6.07 28.94
CA ILE A 193 5.74 -5.80 30.31
C ILE A 193 7.25 -6.04 30.40
N LEU A 194 7.74 -7.18 29.94
CA LEU A 194 9.14 -7.56 30.05
C LEU A 194 10.06 -6.59 29.29
N ILE A 195 9.66 -6.15 28.09
CA ILE A 195 10.46 -5.19 27.33
C ILE A 195 10.48 -3.82 28.01
N ASN A 196 9.38 -3.36 28.62
CA ASN A 196 9.34 -2.10 29.35
C ASN A 196 10.23 -2.11 30.61
N VAL A 197 10.49 -3.30 31.18
CA VAL A 197 11.46 -3.48 32.26
C VAL A 197 12.88 -3.31 31.75
N LEU A 198 13.20 -3.89 30.59
CA LEU A 198 14.53 -3.85 29.98
C LEU A 198 14.85 -2.48 29.39
N ASN A 199 13.87 -1.89 28.70
CA ASN A 199 13.96 -0.61 28.04
C ASN A 199 12.63 0.14 28.17
N PRO A 200 12.50 1.10 29.11
CA PRO A 200 11.27 1.87 29.32
C PRO A 200 11.04 2.95 28.24
N THR A 201 11.84 2.97 27.16
CA THR A 201 11.66 3.89 26.04
C THR A 201 10.81 3.27 24.94
N ILE A 202 10.38 4.09 23.98
CA ILE A 202 9.59 3.65 22.82
C ILE A 202 10.40 2.94 21.72
N SER A 203 11.72 2.79 21.90
CA SER A 203 12.64 2.24 20.89
C SER A 203 13.08 0.82 21.26
N PHE A 204 12.70 -0.18 20.47
CA PHE A 204 13.05 -1.57 20.71
C PHE A 204 14.37 -1.95 20.04
N GLN A 205 15.46 -1.99 20.82
CA GLN A 205 16.77 -2.34 20.31
C GLN A 205 16.99 -3.86 20.31
N VAL A 206 17.86 -4.33 19.42
CA VAL A 206 18.22 -5.76 19.33
C VAL A 206 18.74 -6.33 20.66
N GLY A 207 19.44 -5.53 21.46
CA GLY A 207 19.97 -5.95 22.77
C GLY A 207 18.87 -6.13 23.82
N ASP A 208 17.79 -5.35 23.72
CA ASP A 208 16.65 -5.48 24.63
C ASP A 208 15.91 -6.78 24.33
N ILE A 209 15.67 -7.07 23.03
CA ILE A 209 15.05 -8.32 22.59
C ILE A 209 15.92 -9.53 22.94
N ALA A 210 17.24 -9.44 22.75
CA ALA A 210 18.20 -10.49 23.13
C ALA A 210 18.08 -10.89 24.61
N SER A 211 17.82 -9.91 25.48
CA SER A 211 17.79 -10.08 26.93
C SER A 211 16.43 -10.56 27.46
N MET A 212 15.43 -10.73 26.60
CA MET A 212 14.12 -11.20 27.03
C MET A 212 14.20 -12.62 27.62
N PRO A 213 13.58 -12.88 28.77
CA PRO A 213 13.59 -14.21 29.36
C PRO A 213 12.63 -15.12 28.61
N VAL A 214 13.11 -16.30 28.24
CA VAL A 214 12.36 -17.37 27.58
C VAL A 214 12.22 -18.54 28.55
N ILE A 215 10.97 -18.86 28.91
CA ILE A 215 10.61 -20.07 29.66
C ILE A 215 9.93 -21.03 28.68
N LEU A 216 10.56 -22.19 28.45
CA LEU A 216 9.99 -23.22 27.58
C LEU A 216 8.91 -24.00 28.34
N PRO A 217 7.71 -24.17 27.78
CA PRO A 217 6.69 -25.05 28.35
C PRO A 217 6.97 -26.51 27.99
N ASP A 218 6.10 -27.41 28.44
CA ASP A 218 6.11 -28.79 27.96
C ASP A 218 5.76 -28.90 26.46
N VAL A 219 6.00 -30.07 25.89
CA VAL A 219 5.84 -30.34 24.46
C VAL A 219 4.40 -30.13 23.98
N ASN A 220 3.41 -30.55 24.76
CA ASN A 220 2.01 -30.46 24.34
C ASN A 220 1.55 -29.00 24.31
N MET A 221 1.94 -28.24 25.34
CA MET A 221 1.65 -26.82 25.41
C MET A 221 2.37 -26.04 24.30
N LYS A 222 3.61 -26.41 23.96
CA LYS A 222 4.33 -25.80 22.83
C LYS A 222 3.61 -26.03 21.51
N VAL A 223 3.13 -27.26 21.24
CA VAL A 223 2.37 -27.57 20.02
C VAL A 223 1.11 -26.71 19.93
N LEU A 224 0.35 -26.59 21.03
CA LEU A 224 -0.83 -25.74 21.07
C LEU A 224 -0.50 -24.27 20.76
N ILE A 225 0.58 -23.73 21.33
CA ILE A 225 1.05 -22.37 21.04
C ILE A 225 1.40 -22.23 19.56
N ASP A 226 2.16 -23.16 19.00
CA ASP A 226 2.59 -23.12 17.61
C ASP A 226 1.40 -23.14 16.63
N ASP A 227 0.36 -23.94 16.92
CA ASP A 227 -0.87 -24.02 16.13
C ASP A 227 -1.65 -22.69 16.15
N LEU A 228 -1.84 -22.09 17.34
CA LEU A 228 -2.49 -20.78 17.49
C LEU A 228 -1.73 -19.67 16.76
N VAL A 229 -0.40 -19.68 16.84
CA VAL A 229 0.46 -18.69 16.15
C VAL A 229 0.37 -18.87 14.64
N LYS A 230 0.39 -20.11 14.15
CA LYS A 230 0.26 -20.41 12.72
C LYS A 230 -1.09 -19.91 12.18
N GLU A 231 -2.18 -20.13 12.91
CA GLU A 231 -3.48 -19.58 12.55
C GLU A 231 -3.45 -18.04 12.52
N ASN A 232 -2.90 -17.39 13.54
CA ASN A 232 -2.81 -15.92 13.59
C ASN A 232 -2.01 -15.31 12.43
N ILE A 233 -0.92 -15.96 12.02
CA ILE A 233 -0.14 -15.57 10.84
C ILE A 233 -1.00 -15.69 9.59
N GLN A 234 -1.76 -16.78 9.42
CA GLN A 234 -2.64 -16.97 8.27
C GLN A 234 -3.80 -15.96 8.22
N LEU A 235 -4.46 -15.70 9.35
CA LEU A 235 -5.51 -14.68 9.45
C LEU A 235 -4.97 -13.29 9.04
N SER A 236 -3.77 -12.94 9.54
CA SER A 236 -3.15 -11.64 9.27
C SER A 236 -2.58 -11.52 7.85
N ARG A 237 -2.15 -12.64 7.25
CA ARG A 237 -1.74 -12.72 5.84
C ARG A 237 -2.93 -12.56 4.90
N SER A 238 -4.00 -13.32 5.14
CA SER A 238 -5.24 -13.23 4.36
C SER A 238 -5.81 -11.80 4.38
N GLU A 239 -5.73 -11.09 5.50
CA GLU A 239 -6.15 -9.69 5.55
C GLU A 239 -5.20 -8.76 4.79
N TRP A 240 -3.88 -8.92 4.94
CA TRP A 240 -2.90 -8.11 4.21
C TRP A 240 -3.07 -8.25 2.68
N ASP A 241 -3.27 -9.48 2.21
CA ASP A 241 -3.39 -9.80 0.78
C ASP A 241 -4.78 -9.49 0.20
N SER A 242 -5.70 -8.98 1.02
CA SER A 242 -7.02 -8.49 0.58
C SER A 242 -6.98 -7.07 0.01
N PHE A 243 -5.83 -6.38 0.07
CA PHE A 243 -5.66 -4.99 -0.38
C PHE A 243 -4.62 -4.86 -1.49
N GLU A 244 -4.88 -3.99 -2.47
CA GLU A 244 -4.00 -3.76 -3.65
C GLU A 244 -2.57 -3.32 -3.34
N THR A 245 -2.30 -2.91 -2.10
CA THR A 245 -0.95 -2.55 -1.61
C THR A 245 -0.10 -3.78 -1.30
N SER A 246 -0.69 -4.97 -1.18
CA SER A 246 0.06 -6.23 -1.16
C SER A 246 0.43 -6.65 -2.57
N TRP A 247 1.67 -7.09 -2.77
CA TRP A 247 2.11 -7.69 -4.04
C TRP A 247 1.49 -9.07 -4.28
N ASP A 248 0.91 -9.70 -3.26
CA ASP A 248 0.18 -10.98 -3.35
C ASP A 248 -1.34 -10.77 -3.52
N PHE A 249 -1.81 -9.52 -3.68
CA PHE A 249 -3.21 -9.22 -3.94
C PHE A 249 -3.71 -9.90 -5.21
N LYS A 250 -4.77 -10.71 -5.06
CA LYS A 250 -5.34 -11.51 -6.15
C LYS A 250 -6.54 -10.86 -6.82
N LYS A 251 -7.54 -10.48 -6.01
CA LYS A 251 -8.83 -9.99 -6.47
C LYS A 251 -9.50 -9.20 -5.35
N HIS A 252 -10.36 -8.25 -5.70
CA HIS A 252 -11.06 -7.46 -4.68
C HIS A 252 -11.97 -8.33 -3.79
N PRO A 253 -12.04 -8.11 -2.46
CA PRO A 253 -12.84 -8.94 -1.55
C PRO A 253 -14.32 -9.05 -1.91
N LEU A 254 -14.93 -7.97 -2.44
CA LEU A 254 -16.32 -8.00 -2.90
C LEU A 254 -16.58 -8.95 -4.08
N LEU A 255 -15.53 -9.35 -4.80
CA LEU A 255 -15.63 -10.32 -5.89
C LEU A 255 -15.36 -11.74 -5.36
N ILE A 256 -14.41 -11.88 -4.43
CA ILE A 256 -14.09 -13.16 -3.77
C ILE A 256 -15.29 -13.67 -2.97
N HIS A 257 -15.90 -12.80 -2.17
CA HIS A 257 -17.03 -13.13 -1.29
C HIS A 257 -18.40 -12.86 -1.93
N LYS A 258 -18.44 -12.61 -3.23
CA LYS A 258 -19.68 -12.40 -3.98
C LYS A 258 -20.58 -13.62 -3.96
N GLY A 259 -20.02 -14.83 -4.15
CA GLY A 259 -20.81 -16.02 -4.44
C GLY A 259 -21.77 -15.79 -5.61
N ASN A 260 -23.04 -16.14 -5.42
CA ASN A 260 -24.10 -15.93 -6.42
C ASN A 260 -24.83 -14.58 -6.28
N CYS A 261 -24.37 -13.69 -5.39
CA CYS A 261 -24.99 -12.38 -5.19
C CYS A 261 -24.91 -11.53 -6.45
N THR A 262 -25.98 -10.79 -6.73
CA THR A 262 -26.07 -9.86 -7.87
C THR A 262 -25.98 -8.40 -7.43
N THR A 263 -25.87 -8.13 -6.13
CA THR A 263 -25.71 -6.76 -5.63
C THR A 263 -24.43 -6.59 -4.81
N ILE A 264 -23.88 -5.38 -4.85
CA ILE A 264 -22.68 -4.98 -4.10
C ILE A 264 -22.97 -5.02 -2.60
N GLU A 265 -24.16 -4.62 -2.18
CA GLU A 265 -24.57 -4.66 -0.78
C GLU A 265 -24.50 -6.08 -0.21
N GLN A 266 -25.04 -7.06 -0.94
CA GLN A 266 -24.97 -8.47 -0.54
C GLN A 266 -23.52 -8.97 -0.46
N ALA A 267 -22.70 -8.66 -1.46
CA ALA A 267 -21.28 -9.01 -1.45
C ALA A 267 -20.53 -8.34 -0.28
N PHE A 268 -20.87 -7.09 0.05
CA PHE A 268 -20.31 -6.37 1.19
C PHE A 268 -20.74 -6.98 2.53
N ASN A 269 -21.99 -7.46 2.65
CA ASN A 269 -22.46 -8.16 3.84
C ASN A 269 -21.74 -9.51 4.05
N ASN A 270 -21.47 -10.24 2.96
CA ASN A 270 -20.65 -11.45 3.02
C ASN A 270 -19.21 -11.14 3.47
N TRP A 271 -18.61 -10.08 2.93
CA TRP A 271 -17.29 -9.59 3.35
C TRP A 271 -17.28 -9.14 4.82
N THR A 272 -18.31 -8.43 5.27
CA THR A 272 -18.47 -8.02 6.67
C THR A 272 -18.50 -9.23 7.59
N THR A 273 -19.34 -10.22 7.27
CA THR A 273 -19.44 -11.48 8.04
C THR A 273 -18.09 -12.22 8.09
N PHE A 274 -17.36 -12.25 6.98
CA PHE A 274 -16.04 -12.88 6.92
C PHE A 274 -15.03 -12.14 7.80
N THR A 275 -14.89 -10.82 7.64
CA THR A 275 -13.92 -10.03 8.42
C THR A 275 -14.22 -10.01 9.92
N GLU A 276 -15.50 -9.98 10.31
CA GLU A 276 -15.90 -10.09 11.71
C GLU A 276 -15.49 -11.44 12.32
N ARG A 277 -15.66 -12.53 11.57
CA ARG A 277 -15.22 -13.86 12.01
C ARG A 277 -13.71 -13.91 12.18
N GLN A 278 -12.95 -13.42 11.20
CA GLN A 278 -11.49 -13.38 11.26
C GLN A 278 -11.00 -12.54 12.44
N PHE A 279 -11.62 -11.37 12.66
CA PHE A 279 -11.34 -10.48 13.78
C PHE A 279 -11.56 -11.16 15.13
N ASN A 280 -12.72 -11.80 15.31
CA ASN A 280 -13.06 -12.47 16.55
C ASN A 280 -12.19 -13.71 16.79
N GLN A 281 -11.85 -14.46 15.75
CA GLN A 281 -10.93 -15.60 15.85
C GLN A 281 -9.52 -15.15 16.25
N LEU A 282 -8.98 -14.11 15.59
CA LEU A 282 -7.68 -13.57 15.96
C LEU A 282 -7.67 -13.08 17.41
N LYS A 283 -8.72 -12.37 17.82
CA LYS A 283 -8.87 -11.91 19.20
C LYS A 283 -8.88 -13.08 20.19
N ALA A 284 -9.70 -14.11 19.95
CA ALA A 284 -9.78 -15.28 20.81
C ALA A 284 -8.43 -16.01 20.91
N ASN A 285 -7.72 -16.15 19.80
CA ASN A 285 -6.38 -16.75 19.77
C ASN A 285 -5.36 -15.91 20.55
N GLU A 286 -5.40 -14.58 20.43
CA GLU A 286 -4.53 -13.69 21.20
C GLU A 286 -4.82 -13.76 22.71
N GLU A 287 -6.10 -13.83 23.10
CA GLU A 287 -6.51 -13.99 24.49
C GLU A 287 -6.07 -15.34 25.07
N GLU A 288 -6.21 -16.43 24.30
CA GLU A 288 -5.75 -17.75 24.73
C GLU A 288 -4.22 -17.83 24.83
N LEU A 289 -3.50 -17.26 23.86
CA LEU A 289 -2.04 -17.14 23.94
C LEU A 289 -1.63 -16.33 25.18
N ASN A 290 -2.30 -15.21 25.46
CA ASN A 290 -2.03 -14.44 26.67
C ASN A 290 -2.28 -15.28 27.92
N ARG A 291 -3.40 -16.01 28.00
CA ARG A 291 -3.70 -16.90 29.14
C ARG A 291 -2.58 -17.92 29.37
N ILE A 292 -2.17 -18.62 28.32
CA ILE A 292 -1.09 -19.62 28.35
C ILE A 292 0.23 -18.99 28.82
N PHE A 293 0.64 -17.87 28.24
CA PHE A 293 1.91 -17.22 28.60
C PHE A 293 1.88 -16.60 29.99
N ILE A 294 0.76 -16.03 30.42
CA ILE A 294 0.59 -15.54 31.80
C ILE A 294 0.77 -16.70 32.79
N GLU A 295 0.24 -17.88 32.48
CA GLU A 295 0.37 -19.08 33.30
C GLU A 295 1.82 -19.59 33.35
N ILE A 296 2.48 -19.73 32.20
CA ILE A 296 3.88 -20.18 32.10
C ILE A 296 4.82 -19.27 32.90
N TYR A 297 4.57 -17.96 32.89
CA TYR A 297 5.41 -16.96 33.57
C TYR A 297 4.97 -16.68 35.01
N GLY A 298 3.80 -17.17 35.43
CA GLY A 298 3.26 -16.98 36.78
C GLY A 298 2.89 -15.54 37.08
N LEU A 299 2.26 -14.84 36.10
CA LEU A 299 1.93 -13.42 36.13
C LEU A 299 0.42 -13.12 36.26
N GLN A 300 -0.34 -14.04 36.86
CA GLN A 300 -1.81 -13.95 36.98
C GLN A 300 -2.26 -12.74 37.80
N ASP A 301 -1.42 -12.26 38.72
CA ASP A 301 -1.72 -11.10 39.58
C ASP A 301 -1.39 -9.76 38.88
N GLU A 302 -0.60 -9.79 37.81
CA GLU A 302 -0.15 -8.60 37.06
C GLU A 302 -0.90 -8.37 35.76
N LEU A 303 -1.41 -9.43 35.14
CA LEU A 303 -1.96 -9.40 33.79
C LEU A 303 -3.25 -10.19 33.68
N THR A 304 -4.13 -9.69 32.82
CA THR A 304 -5.32 -10.42 32.39
C THR A 304 -5.22 -10.77 30.89
N PRO A 305 -5.82 -11.90 30.46
CA PRO A 305 -5.69 -12.36 29.07
C PRO A 305 -6.36 -11.47 28.01
N GLU A 306 -7.40 -10.71 28.38
CA GLU A 306 -8.37 -10.06 27.47
C GLU A 306 -7.74 -8.99 26.58
N VAL A 307 -8.06 -8.96 25.29
CA VAL A 307 -7.48 -7.99 24.35
C VAL A 307 -8.51 -6.93 23.98
N GLU A 308 -8.15 -5.66 24.09
CA GLU A 308 -9.00 -4.56 23.62
C GLU A 308 -9.09 -4.58 22.09
N ASP A 309 -10.29 -4.36 21.53
CA ASP A 309 -10.54 -4.40 20.07
C ASP A 309 -9.59 -3.52 19.26
N LYS A 310 -9.20 -2.35 19.78
CA LYS A 310 -8.27 -1.43 19.12
C LYS A 310 -6.83 -1.97 19.00
N ASN A 311 -6.48 -3.00 19.77
CA ASN A 311 -5.14 -3.62 19.74
C ASN A 311 -5.07 -4.79 18.76
N ILE A 312 -6.20 -5.22 18.20
CA ILE A 312 -6.28 -6.22 17.14
C ILE A 312 -5.84 -5.58 15.82
N THR A 313 -4.87 -6.19 15.15
CA THR A 313 -4.16 -5.55 14.03
C THR A 313 -4.68 -5.92 12.64
N ILE A 314 -5.79 -6.66 12.55
CA ILE A 314 -6.54 -6.89 11.31
C ILE A 314 -7.80 -6.03 11.28
N ARG A 315 -8.19 -5.58 10.10
CA ARG A 315 -9.31 -4.65 9.93
C ARG A 315 -10.64 -5.37 9.77
N LYS A 316 -11.71 -4.77 10.30
CA LYS A 316 -13.10 -5.12 9.93
C LYS A 316 -13.47 -4.43 8.62
N ALA A 317 -14.51 -4.93 7.96
CA ALA A 317 -15.11 -4.27 6.81
C ALA A 317 -15.53 -2.83 7.15
N ASP A 318 -15.31 -1.91 6.21
CA ASP A 318 -15.71 -0.51 6.31
C ASP A 318 -16.30 -0.09 4.97
N ARG A 319 -17.59 0.26 4.95
CA ARG A 319 -18.33 0.50 3.71
C ARG A 319 -17.67 1.57 2.84
N ILE A 320 -17.18 2.67 3.43
CA ILE A 320 -16.62 3.77 2.65
C ILE A 320 -15.26 3.38 2.06
N ARG A 321 -14.36 2.84 2.89
CA ARG A 321 -13.03 2.39 2.46
C ARG A 321 -13.12 1.27 1.43
N ASP A 322 -13.99 0.28 1.66
CA ASP A 322 -14.09 -0.91 0.82
C ASP A 322 -14.77 -0.58 -0.53
N ILE A 323 -15.70 0.39 -0.58
CA ILE A 323 -16.24 0.89 -1.86
C ILE A 323 -15.21 1.74 -2.62
N LYS A 324 -14.44 2.59 -1.94
CA LYS A 324 -13.37 3.35 -2.60
C LYS A 324 -12.28 2.45 -3.17
N SER A 325 -11.86 1.42 -2.43
CA SER A 325 -10.91 0.42 -2.92
C SER A 325 -11.50 -0.46 -4.04
N PHE A 326 -12.81 -0.73 -4.03
CA PHE A 326 -13.47 -1.39 -5.16
C PHE A 326 -13.44 -0.54 -6.43
N ILE A 327 -13.64 0.77 -6.31
CA ILE A 327 -13.50 1.71 -7.43
C ILE A 327 -12.05 1.74 -7.93
N SER A 328 -11.06 1.78 -7.03
CA SER A 328 -9.63 1.66 -7.40
C SER A 328 -9.34 0.37 -8.18
N TYR A 329 -9.89 -0.76 -7.73
CA TYR A 329 -9.72 -2.04 -8.39
C TYR A 329 -10.35 -2.05 -9.78
N ALA A 330 -11.52 -1.43 -9.94
CA ALA A 330 -12.18 -1.25 -11.23
C ALA A 330 -11.31 -0.42 -12.19
N VAL A 331 -10.72 0.68 -11.72
CA VAL A 331 -9.76 1.48 -12.50
C VAL A 331 -8.51 0.66 -12.85
N GLY A 332 -8.02 -0.19 -11.94
CA GLY A 332 -6.96 -1.15 -12.22
C GLY A 332 -7.32 -2.15 -13.32
N CYS A 333 -8.56 -2.63 -13.36
CA CYS A 333 -9.08 -3.44 -14.47
C CYS A 333 -9.15 -2.64 -15.77
N MET A 334 -9.60 -1.37 -15.72
CA MET A 334 -9.63 -0.49 -16.90
C MET A 334 -8.24 -0.25 -17.48
N PHE A 335 -7.19 -0.19 -16.66
CA PHE A 335 -5.82 -0.07 -17.17
C PHE A 335 -5.15 -1.40 -17.53
N GLY A 336 -5.79 -2.54 -17.27
CA GLY A 336 -5.23 -3.88 -17.47
C GLY A 336 -4.21 -4.29 -16.41
N ARG A 337 -4.12 -3.55 -15.30
CA ARG A 337 -3.29 -3.91 -14.13
C ARG A 337 -3.82 -5.18 -13.47
N TYR A 338 -5.14 -5.32 -13.42
CA TYR A 338 -5.87 -6.51 -12.97
C TYR A 338 -6.83 -6.99 -14.05
N SER A 339 -7.35 -8.21 -13.88
CA SER A 339 -8.44 -8.76 -14.68
C SER A 339 -9.49 -9.38 -13.78
N ILE A 340 -10.72 -9.48 -14.27
CA ILE A 340 -11.79 -10.23 -13.61
C ILE A 340 -11.73 -11.73 -13.95
N ASP A 341 -11.05 -12.09 -15.04
CA ASP A 341 -10.94 -13.44 -15.60
C ASP A 341 -9.60 -14.13 -15.28
N ALA A 342 -8.62 -13.38 -14.78
CA ALA A 342 -7.34 -13.89 -14.32
C ALA A 342 -6.97 -13.25 -12.96
N GLU A 343 -6.61 -14.08 -11.99
CA GLU A 343 -6.26 -13.64 -10.64
C GLU A 343 -4.83 -13.10 -10.56
N GLY A 344 -4.62 -12.14 -9.65
CA GLY A 344 -3.31 -11.56 -9.38
C GLY A 344 -3.01 -10.34 -10.24
N LEU A 345 -1.84 -9.76 -9.98
CA LEU A 345 -1.31 -8.65 -10.77
C LEU A 345 -1.00 -9.11 -12.20
N ILE A 346 -1.76 -8.58 -13.17
CA ILE A 346 -1.64 -8.96 -14.58
C ILE A 346 -0.52 -8.18 -15.26
N TYR A 347 -0.50 -6.85 -15.06
CA TYR A 347 0.48 -5.99 -15.71
C TYR A 347 0.96 -4.88 -14.77
N ALA A 348 2.28 -4.76 -14.63
CA ALA A 348 2.99 -3.69 -13.92
C ALA A 348 4.41 -3.57 -14.50
N GLY A 349 4.48 -3.22 -15.78
CA GLY A 349 5.72 -3.06 -16.54
C GLY A 349 6.09 -4.29 -17.35
N GLY A 350 7.00 -4.12 -18.31
CA GLY A 350 7.34 -5.10 -19.34
C GLY A 350 6.61 -4.82 -20.66
N ASP A 351 6.48 -5.83 -21.52
CA ASP A 351 5.65 -5.73 -22.73
C ASP A 351 4.18 -6.00 -22.38
N PHE A 352 3.29 -5.06 -22.72
CA PHE A 352 1.85 -5.21 -22.47
C PHE A 352 1.27 -6.41 -23.23
N ASN A 353 1.81 -6.72 -24.42
CA ASN A 353 1.35 -7.81 -25.27
C ASN A 353 1.68 -9.20 -24.70
N ASP A 354 2.60 -9.29 -23.73
CA ASP A 354 2.87 -10.54 -23.01
C ASP A 354 1.74 -10.92 -22.05
N ARG A 355 0.82 -9.98 -21.75
CA ARG A 355 -0.23 -10.11 -20.74
C ARG A 355 -1.63 -9.91 -21.30
N TRP A 356 -1.78 -9.07 -22.32
CA TRP A 356 -3.04 -8.77 -22.98
C TRP A 356 -2.87 -8.83 -24.49
N LYS A 357 -3.83 -9.42 -25.21
CA LYS A 357 -3.83 -9.41 -26.67
C LYS A 357 -5.24 -9.44 -27.25
N TYR A 358 -5.38 -8.94 -28.47
CA TYR A 358 -6.61 -9.07 -29.25
C TYR A 358 -6.41 -10.16 -30.29
N ASP A 359 -7.25 -11.19 -30.26
CA ASP A 359 -7.11 -12.38 -31.10
C ASP A 359 -8.50 -12.90 -31.50
N ASN A 360 -8.71 -13.14 -32.80
CA ASN A 360 -9.99 -13.60 -33.36
C ASN A 360 -11.22 -12.78 -32.94
N GLY A 361 -11.09 -11.46 -32.88
CA GLY A 361 -12.19 -10.56 -32.53
C GLY A 361 -12.47 -10.46 -31.01
N GLN A 362 -11.70 -11.15 -30.18
CA GLN A 362 -11.90 -11.23 -28.73
C GLN A 362 -10.63 -10.81 -27.99
N TRP A 363 -10.80 -10.03 -26.91
CA TRP A 363 -9.70 -9.73 -25.99
C TRP A 363 -9.37 -10.95 -25.16
N LYS A 364 -8.08 -11.19 -24.97
CA LYS A 364 -7.55 -12.28 -24.14
C LYS A 364 -6.59 -11.73 -23.11
N VAL A 365 -6.63 -12.32 -21.93
CA VAL A 365 -5.70 -12.07 -20.83
C VAL A 365 -4.89 -13.33 -20.54
N ARG A 366 -3.62 -13.15 -20.17
CA ARG A 366 -2.77 -14.26 -19.75
C ARG A 366 -3.07 -14.61 -18.30
N LYS A 367 -3.49 -15.84 -18.07
CA LYS A 367 -3.73 -16.42 -16.76
C LYS A 367 -2.55 -17.29 -16.36
N THR A 368 -1.95 -16.98 -15.22
CA THR A 368 -0.85 -17.78 -14.65
C THR A 368 -1.23 -18.25 -13.26
N VAL A 369 -1.22 -19.56 -13.02
CA VAL A 369 -1.45 -20.14 -11.69
C VAL A 369 -0.14 -20.68 -11.15
N LYS A 370 0.15 -20.36 -9.89
CA LYS A 370 1.33 -20.82 -9.17
C LYS A 370 0.93 -21.72 -8.00
N ASP A 371 1.77 -22.70 -7.67
CA ASP A 371 1.66 -23.48 -6.44
C ASP A 371 2.15 -22.70 -5.21
N GLU A 372 2.12 -23.33 -4.03
CA GLU A 372 2.57 -22.74 -2.75
C GLU A 372 4.07 -22.38 -2.74
N GLU A 373 4.87 -23.03 -3.60
CA GLU A 373 6.30 -22.73 -3.76
C GLU A 373 6.55 -21.62 -4.80
N GLY A 374 5.49 -21.09 -5.41
CA GLY A 374 5.55 -20.03 -6.41
C GLY A 374 5.89 -20.51 -7.82
N LYS A 375 5.91 -21.84 -8.05
CA LYS A 375 6.17 -22.43 -9.36
C LYS A 375 4.92 -22.38 -10.23
N VAL A 376 5.09 -21.96 -11.48
CA VAL A 376 4.00 -21.89 -12.45
C VAL A 376 3.53 -23.31 -12.82
N ILE A 377 2.25 -23.58 -12.58
CA ILE A 377 1.59 -24.86 -12.90
C ILE A 377 0.59 -24.72 -14.06
N GLU A 378 0.08 -23.52 -14.31
CA GLU A 378 -0.78 -23.20 -15.46
C GLU A 378 -0.33 -21.86 -16.05
N ASP A 379 -0.22 -21.79 -17.37
CA ASP A 379 0.07 -20.56 -18.12
C ASP A 379 -0.70 -20.59 -19.45
N THR A 380 -1.84 -19.90 -19.49
CA THR A 380 -2.81 -19.99 -20.58
C THR A 380 -3.35 -18.62 -20.95
N TRP A 381 -3.89 -18.51 -22.17
CA TRP A 381 -4.67 -17.36 -22.59
C TRP A 381 -6.15 -17.68 -22.40
N VAL A 382 -6.87 -16.80 -21.71
CA VAL A 382 -8.32 -16.90 -21.50
C VAL A 382 -9.01 -15.66 -22.07
N ASP A 383 -10.28 -15.79 -22.44
CA ASP A 383 -11.06 -14.67 -22.94
C ASP A 383 -11.30 -13.67 -21.81
N ALA A 384 -11.08 -12.38 -22.11
CA ALA A 384 -11.34 -11.29 -21.19
C ALA A 384 -12.78 -10.79 -21.37
N THR A 385 -13.58 -10.90 -20.32
CA THR A 385 -14.96 -10.41 -20.28
C THR A 385 -15.04 -8.90 -20.11
N PHE A 386 -13.98 -8.28 -19.57
CA PHE A 386 -13.80 -6.82 -19.52
C PHE A 386 -12.41 -6.45 -20.06
N ALA A 387 -12.38 -5.73 -21.18
CA ALA A 387 -11.14 -5.35 -21.83
C ALA A 387 -10.54 -4.07 -21.22
N PRO A 388 -9.21 -3.93 -21.15
CA PRO A 388 -8.57 -2.70 -20.73
C PRO A 388 -8.72 -1.60 -21.79
N ASP A 389 -8.53 -0.37 -21.38
CA ASP A 389 -8.33 0.78 -22.24
C ASP A 389 -7.02 0.65 -23.00
N MET A 390 -7.05 0.67 -24.33
CA MET A 390 -5.85 0.39 -25.13
C MET A 390 -4.92 1.57 -25.25
N ASP A 391 -5.46 2.77 -25.17
CA ASP A 391 -4.68 3.99 -25.32
C ASP A 391 -4.02 4.43 -24.01
N ASN A 392 -4.33 3.74 -22.90
CA ASN A 392 -3.83 4.04 -21.56
C ASN A 392 -4.29 5.41 -21.07
N VAL A 393 -5.43 5.90 -21.54
CA VAL A 393 -5.94 7.23 -21.20
C VAL A 393 -7.41 7.10 -20.82
N LEU A 394 -7.73 7.39 -19.56
CA LEU A 394 -9.11 7.44 -19.07
C LEU A 394 -9.51 8.89 -18.85
N PRO A 395 -10.31 9.51 -19.75
CA PRO A 395 -10.77 10.87 -19.56
C PRO A 395 -11.72 10.94 -18.36
N ILE A 396 -11.58 11.99 -17.57
CA ILE A 396 -12.46 12.33 -16.46
C ILE A 396 -13.16 13.65 -16.80
N THR A 397 -14.45 13.56 -17.06
CA THR A 397 -15.26 14.70 -17.50
C THR A 397 -16.40 14.99 -16.53
N ASP A 398 -16.91 16.21 -16.53
CA ASP A 398 -18.09 16.65 -15.77
C ASP A 398 -19.42 16.31 -16.45
N ASP A 399 -19.39 15.98 -17.74
CA ASP A 399 -20.53 15.50 -18.54
C ASP A 399 -20.06 14.37 -19.51
N GLU A 400 -21.00 13.75 -20.22
CA GLU A 400 -20.72 12.63 -21.15
C GLU A 400 -20.18 13.14 -22.50
N TYR A 401 -18.88 13.49 -22.56
CA TYR A 401 -18.20 13.93 -23.80
C TYR A 401 -17.48 12.81 -24.56
N PHE A 402 -17.22 11.68 -23.89
CA PHE A 402 -16.57 10.50 -24.45
C PHE A 402 -17.43 9.27 -24.15
N GLU A 403 -17.53 8.34 -25.11
CA GLU A 403 -18.29 7.09 -24.94
C GLU A 403 -17.64 6.18 -23.88
N ASP A 404 -16.33 6.28 -23.75
CA ASP A 404 -15.45 5.46 -22.92
C ASP A 404 -14.84 6.23 -21.75
N ASP A 405 -15.51 7.28 -21.27
CA ASP A 405 -15.06 7.97 -20.05
C ASP A 405 -15.03 7.05 -18.82
N ILE A 406 -14.32 7.48 -17.79
CA ILE A 406 -14.11 6.65 -16.59
C ILE A 406 -15.43 6.21 -15.91
N VAL A 407 -16.50 7.00 -16.01
CA VAL A 407 -17.81 6.69 -15.41
C VAL A 407 -18.54 5.67 -16.28
N SER A 408 -18.54 5.86 -17.60
CA SER A 408 -19.11 4.91 -18.57
C SER A 408 -18.45 3.54 -18.45
N ARG A 409 -17.12 3.51 -18.37
CA ARG A 409 -16.35 2.27 -18.16
C ARG A 409 -16.61 1.64 -16.79
N PHE A 410 -16.80 2.45 -15.75
CA PHE A 410 -17.17 1.93 -14.44
C PHE A 410 -18.57 1.30 -14.44
N VAL A 411 -19.53 1.93 -15.13
CA VAL A 411 -20.87 1.38 -15.33
C VAL A 411 -20.82 0.06 -16.11
N GLU A 412 -20.01 -0.03 -17.17
CA GLU A 412 -19.80 -1.27 -17.91
C GLU A 412 -19.21 -2.37 -17.02
N PHE A 413 -18.16 -2.05 -16.27
CA PHE A 413 -17.54 -2.96 -15.31
C PHE A 413 -18.55 -3.54 -14.30
N LEU A 414 -19.44 -2.69 -13.77
CA LEU A 414 -20.51 -3.14 -12.87
C LEU A 414 -21.49 -4.10 -13.54
N LYS A 415 -21.89 -3.82 -14.79
CA LYS A 415 -22.78 -4.71 -15.56
C LYS A 415 -22.15 -6.09 -15.76
N VAL A 416 -20.85 -6.15 -16.05
CA VAL A 416 -20.12 -7.40 -16.25
C VAL A 416 -20.06 -8.23 -14.97
N ILE A 417 -19.80 -7.60 -13.82
CA ILE A 417 -19.61 -8.35 -12.57
C ILE A 417 -20.94 -8.71 -11.90
N PHE A 418 -21.86 -7.76 -11.80
CA PHE A 418 -23.05 -7.87 -10.94
C PHE A 418 -24.37 -8.05 -11.71
N SER A 419 -24.33 -8.11 -13.04
CA SER A 419 -25.49 -8.06 -13.96
C SER A 419 -25.98 -6.63 -14.25
N GLY A 420 -26.57 -6.46 -15.43
CA GLY A 420 -27.26 -5.23 -15.82
C GLY A 420 -28.57 -5.01 -15.07
N ASP A 421 -29.20 -6.08 -14.57
CA ASP A 421 -30.52 -6.02 -13.92
C ASP A 421 -30.49 -5.27 -12.57
N THR A 422 -29.37 -5.34 -11.86
CA THR A 422 -29.15 -4.73 -10.53
C THR A 422 -28.28 -3.46 -10.60
N LEU A 423 -28.02 -2.96 -11.81
CA LEU A 423 -27.09 -1.85 -12.02
C LEU A 423 -27.46 -0.60 -11.21
N GLU A 424 -28.72 -0.18 -11.24
CA GLU A 424 -29.14 1.04 -10.56
C GLU A 424 -29.04 0.92 -9.04
N GLU A 425 -29.39 -0.25 -8.48
CA GLU A 425 -29.22 -0.54 -7.05
C GLU A 425 -27.74 -0.49 -6.64
N ASN A 426 -26.86 -1.06 -7.46
CA ASN A 426 -25.41 -1.03 -7.23
C ASN A 426 -24.85 0.39 -7.30
N LEU A 427 -25.30 1.19 -8.28
CA LEU A 427 -24.90 2.59 -8.40
C LEU A 427 -25.39 3.42 -7.21
N ASP A 428 -26.62 3.19 -6.74
CA ASP A 428 -27.17 3.84 -5.55
C ASP A 428 -26.34 3.50 -4.30
N TYR A 429 -26.04 2.22 -4.08
CA TYR A 429 -25.25 1.77 -2.94
C TYR A 429 -23.85 2.41 -2.91
N ILE A 430 -23.19 2.48 -4.07
CA ILE A 430 -21.89 3.15 -4.22
C ILE A 430 -22.03 4.65 -3.96
N ALA A 431 -22.99 5.32 -4.61
CA ALA A 431 -23.17 6.76 -4.51
C ALA A 431 -23.43 7.21 -3.05
N GLU A 432 -24.21 6.44 -2.30
CA GLU A 432 -24.42 6.67 -0.87
C GLU A 432 -23.13 6.56 -0.04
N ALA A 433 -22.30 5.54 -0.30
CA ALA A 433 -21.01 5.39 0.38
C ALA A 433 -20.04 6.57 0.05
N LEU A 434 -20.21 7.18 -1.12
CA LEU A 434 -19.46 8.37 -1.55
C LEU A 434 -20.08 9.70 -1.08
N GLY A 435 -21.18 9.65 -0.31
CA GLY A 435 -21.88 10.84 0.18
C GLY A 435 -22.64 11.59 -0.90
N ARG A 436 -23.53 10.90 -1.63
CA ARG A 436 -24.46 11.48 -2.61
C ARG A 436 -25.24 12.64 -2.00
N LYS A 437 -25.28 13.80 -2.67
CA LYS A 437 -26.11 14.95 -2.26
C LYS A 437 -27.57 14.73 -2.70
N PRO A 438 -28.56 15.33 -2.02
CA PRO A 438 -29.98 15.19 -2.40
C PRO A 438 -30.32 15.63 -3.83
N SER A 439 -29.51 16.51 -4.43
CA SER A 439 -29.69 17.02 -5.79
C SER A 439 -28.95 16.20 -6.85
N GLU A 440 -28.19 15.17 -6.47
CA GLU A 440 -27.36 14.37 -7.37
C GLU A 440 -28.02 13.03 -7.68
N THR A 441 -27.96 12.60 -8.93
CA THR A 441 -28.14 11.18 -9.27
C THR A 441 -26.92 10.38 -8.83
N SER A 442 -27.04 9.06 -8.83
CA SER A 442 -25.92 8.17 -8.44
C SER A 442 -24.72 8.28 -9.38
N ARG A 443 -24.99 8.40 -10.69
CA ARG A 443 -23.94 8.68 -11.69
C ARG A 443 -23.27 10.03 -11.45
N GLN A 444 -24.02 11.07 -11.07
CA GLN A 444 -23.45 12.39 -10.75
C GLN A 444 -22.57 12.35 -9.49
N ALA A 445 -22.98 11.61 -8.45
CA ALA A 445 -22.16 11.44 -7.25
C ALA A 445 -20.84 10.70 -7.55
N ILE A 446 -20.90 9.63 -8.36
CA ILE A 446 -19.72 8.87 -8.80
C ILE A 446 -18.82 9.74 -9.69
N ARG A 447 -19.38 10.49 -10.64
CA ARG A 447 -18.64 11.43 -11.50
C ARG A 447 -17.94 12.50 -10.66
N ARG A 448 -18.63 13.08 -9.66
CA ARG A 448 -18.03 14.02 -8.70
C ARG A 448 -16.87 13.39 -7.94
N TYR A 449 -17.01 12.13 -7.49
CA TYR A 449 -15.94 11.42 -6.80
C TYR A 449 -14.68 11.29 -7.67
N PHE A 450 -14.82 10.85 -8.93
CA PHE A 450 -13.68 10.79 -9.85
C PHE A 450 -13.04 12.16 -10.11
N MET A 451 -13.86 13.20 -10.26
CA MET A 451 -13.38 14.57 -10.51
C MET A 451 -12.61 15.19 -9.33
N LYS A 452 -12.97 14.84 -8.09
CA LYS A 452 -12.55 15.59 -6.90
C LYS A 452 -11.77 14.82 -5.86
N ASP A 453 -12.05 13.52 -5.69
CA ASP A 453 -11.62 12.79 -4.49
C ASP A 453 -10.85 11.52 -4.83
N PHE A 454 -11.16 10.82 -5.93
CA PHE A 454 -10.48 9.60 -6.34
C PHE A 454 -8.95 9.75 -6.37
N TYR A 455 -8.43 10.80 -7.03
CA TYR A 455 -6.99 10.99 -7.12
C TYR A 455 -6.33 11.26 -5.76
N LYS A 456 -7.03 11.92 -4.84
CA LYS A 456 -6.51 12.16 -3.49
C LYS A 456 -6.40 10.85 -2.70
N ASP A 457 -7.46 10.03 -2.76
CA ASP A 457 -7.48 8.71 -2.13
C ASP A 457 -6.36 7.82 -2.71
N HIS A 458 -6.18 7.87 -4.05
CA HIS A 458 -5.11 7.15 -4.74
C HIS A 458 -3.71 7.62 -4.30
N VAL A 459 -3.46 8.92 -4.25
CA VAL A 459 -2.19 9.48 -3.74
C VAL A 459 -1.91 9.04 -2.30
N GLN A 460 -2.94 8.99 -1.45
CA GLN A 460 -2.81 8.55 -0.07
C GLN A 460 -2.50 7.05 0.03
N ALA A 461 -3.27 6.20 -0.68
CA ALA A 461 -3.11 4.75 -0.67
C ALA A 461 -1.70 4.31 -1.10
N TYR A 462 -1.11 5.03 -2.05
CA TYR A 462 0.23 4.77 -2.58
C TYR A 462 1.32 5.63 -1.91
N GLN A 463 1.09 6.13 -0.69
CA GLN A 463 2.07 6.89 0.12
C GLN A 463 2.79 8.02 -0.65
N LYS A 464 2.02 8.85 -1.36
CA LYS A 464 2.51 9.95 -2.23
C LYS A 464 3.37 9.50 -3.42
N ARG A 465 3.23 8.24 -3.84
CA ARG A 465 3.86 7.65 -5.04
C ARG A 465 2.77 7.02 -5.94
N PRO A 466 1.80 7.82 -6.42
CA PRO A 466 0.68 7.30 -7.20
C PRO A 466 1.14 6.64 -8.50
N ILE A 467 0.55 5.50 -8.83
CA ILE A 467 0.85 4.77 -10.09
C ILE A 467 -0.05 5.17 -11.27
N TYR A 468 -1.28 5.63 -11.00
CA TYR A 468 -2.08 6.37 -11.96
C TYR A 468 -1.71 7.84 -11.88
N TRP A 469 -1.37 8.46 -13.01
CA TRP A 469 -1.00 9.88 -13.06
C TRP A 469 -2.12 10.70 -13.69
N LEU A 470 -2.45 11.82 -13.05
CA LEU A 470 -3.54 12.69 -13.45
C LEU A 470 -2.99 13.87 -14.26
N PHE A 471 -3.30 13.89 -15.56
CA PHE A 471 -3.27 15.12 -16.35
C PHE A 471 -4.39 16.03 -15.85
N ASP A 472 -4.06 17.26 -15.50
CA ASP A 472 -5.00 18.21 -14.89
C ASP A 472 -4.74 19.62 -15.42
N SER A 473 -5.69 20.18 -16.15
CA SER A 473 -5.58 21.53 -16.72
C SER A 473 -5.67 22.63 -15.67
N GLY A 474 -6.30 22.38 -14.52
CA GLY A 474 -6.44 23.38 -13.47
C GLY A 474 -7.78 23.39 -12.73
N LYS A 475 -8.13 24.59 -12.26
CA LYS A 475 -9.19 24.79 -11.26
C LYS A 475 -10.59 24.84 -11.86
N GLN A 476 -10.69 25.10 -13.16
CA GLN A 476 -11.97 25.04 -13.87
C GLN A 476 -12.35 23.60 -14.24
N ASP A 477 -11.43 22.64 -13.98
CA ASP A 477 -11.56 21.26 -14.42
C ASP A 477 -11.83 21.15 -15.93
N GLY A 478 -11.15 21.97 -16.73
CA GLY A 478 -11.35 21.99 -18.19
C GLY A 478 -10.96 20.67 -18.86
N PHE A 479 -9.89 20.04 -18.40
CA PHE A 479 -9.43 18.75 -18.88
C PHE A 479 -8.80 17.96 -17.74
N LYS A 480 -9.26 16.71 -17.57
CA LYS A 480 -8.63 15.73 -16.71
C LYS A 480 -8.57 14.37 -17.40
N ALA A 481 -7.45 13.68 -17.24
CA ALA A 481 -7.32 12.29 -17.70
C ALA A 481 -6.34 11.53 -16.82
N LEU A 482 -6.66 10.28 -16.51
CA LEU A 482 -5.73 9.37 -15.85
C LEU A 482 -4.97 8.55 -16.88
N ILE A 483 -3.70 8.31 -16.60
CA ILE A 483 -2.88 7.31 -17.28
C ILE A 483 -2.31 6.33 -16.27
N TYR A 484 -1.92 5.13 -16.69
CA TYR A 484 -1.13 4.22 -15.85
C TYR A 484 0.36 4.35 -16.20
N MET A 485 1.20 4.70 -15.21
CA MET A 485 2.63 4.96 -15.43
C MET A 485 3.39 3.78 -16.03
N HIS A 486 2.98 2.55 -15.71
CA HIS A 486 3.62 1.32 -16.20
C HIS A 486 3.36 1.06 -17.68
N ARG A 487 2.42 1.79 -18.27
CA ARG A 487 2.09 1.78 -19.70
C ARG A 487 2.49 3.09 -20.39
N TYR A 488 3.21 3.97 -19.69
CA TYR A 488 3.68 5.23 -20.25
C TYR A 488 4.73 4.96 -21.33
N ASP A 489 4.61 5.67 -22.44
CA ASP A 489 5.57 5.71 -23.54
C ASP A 489 5.87 7.17 -23.94
N GLU A 490 6.88 7.37 -24.77
CA GLU A 490 7.29 8.71 -25.23
C GLU A 490 6.25 9.45 -26.09
N PHE A 491 5.17 8.76 -26.49
CA PHE A 491 4.06 9.30 -27.28
C PHE A 491 2.79 9.55 -26.45
N THR A 492 2.77 9.14 -25.18
CA THR A 492 1.57 9.22 -24.32
C THR A 492 1.07 10.65 -24.19
N VAL A 493 1.97 11.63 -24.00
CA VAL A 493 1.60 13.05 -23.91
C VAL A 493 1.00 13.57 -25.22
N ALA A 494 1.54 13.13 -26.37
CA ALA A 494 1.01 13.51 -27.67
C ALA A 494 -0.40 12.91 -27.90
N ARG A 495 -0.60 11.65 -27.53
CA ARG A 495 -1.90 10.95 -27.60
C ARG A 495 -2.97 11.65 -26.76
N VAL A 496 -2.65 11.95 -25.49
CA VAL A 496 -3.54 12.72 -24.59
C VAL A 496 -3.93 14.07 -25.21
N ARG A 497 -2.99 14.75 -25.87
CA ARG A 497 -3.26 16.02 -26.54
C ARG A 497 -4.21 15.88 -27.73
N THR A 498 -3.87 15.02 -28.69
CA THR A 498 -4.56 14.99 -29.99
C THR A 498 -5.90 14.28 -29.91
N ASP A 499 -5.96 13.18 -29.17
CA ASP A 499 -7.08 12.25 -29.24
C ASP A 499 -8.14 12.58 -28.17
N TYR A 500 -7.72 13.25 -27.09
CA TYR A 500 -8.57 13.60 -25.96
C TYR A 500 -8.74 15.12 -25.77
N LEU A 501 -7.67 15.89 -25.56
CA LEU A 501 -7.80 17.34 -25.28
C LEU A 501 -8.44 18.08 -26.45
N HIS A 502 -7.94 17.92 -27.69
CA HIS A 502 -8.52 18.59 -28.86
C HIS A 502 -9.95 18.11 -29.17
N ARG A 503 -10.26 16.84 -28.88
CA ARG A 503 -11.61 16.31 -29.01
C ARG A 503 -12.56 16.95 -28.00
N LEU A 504 -12.13 17.10 -26.75
CA LEU A 504 -12.93 17.77 -25.71
C LEU A 504 -13.15 19.25 -26.04
N GLN A 505 -12.14 19.96 -26.53
CA GLN A 505 -12.30 21.33 -27.01
C GLN A 505 -13.40 21.42 -28.08
N LYS A 506 -13.37 20.57 -29.10
CA LYS A 506 -14.45 20.54 -30.12
C LYS A 506 -15.83 20.27 -29.52
N SER A 507 -15.92 19.38 -28.54
CA SER A 507 -17.18 19.10 -27.82
C SER A 507 -17.68 20.33 -27.05
N TYR A 508 -16.78 21.07 -26.39
CA TYR A 508 -17.12 22.33 -25.73
C TYR A 508 -17.59 23.41 -26.72
N GLU A 509 -16.93 23.57 -27.88
CA GLU A 509 -17.40 24.51 -28.90
C GLU A 509 -18.82 24.16 -29.40
N ALA A 510 -19.10 22.87 -29.60
CA ALA A 510 -20.41 22.41 -30.04
C ALA A 510 -21.48 22.67 -28.97
N GLU A 511 -21.20 22.38 -27.69
CA GLU A 511 -22.14 22.61 -26.60
C GLU A 511 -22.37 24.11 -26.35
N ILE A 512 -21.35 24.97 -26.47
CA ILE A 512 -21.52 26.43 -26.42
C ILE A 512 -22.50 26.88 -27.51
N LYS A 513 -22.32 26.43 -28.75
CA LYS A 513 -23.22 26.77 -29.87
C LYS A 513 -24.65 26.29 -29.62
N ARG A 514 -24.82 25.09 -29.06
CA ARG A 514 -26.13 24.54 -28.69
C ARG A 514 -26.81 25.38 -27.61
N LEU A 515 -26.06 25.79 -26.58
CA LEU A 515 -26.59 26.62 -25.49
C LEU A 515 -27.02 28.01 -25.99
N ASP A 516 -26.29 28.59 -26.96
CA ASP A 516 -26.70 29.84 -27.61
C ASP A 516 -28.05 29.74 -28.31
N ILE A 517 -28.30 28.63 -29.03
CA ILE A 517 -29.61 28.38 -29.65
C ILE A 517 -30.72 28.35 -28.59
N ILE A 518 -30.48 27.75 -27.42
CA ILE A 518 -31.47 27.71 -26.32
C ILE A 518 -31.72 29.12 -25.78
N ILE A 519 -30.67 29.92 -25.60
CA ILE A 519 -30.75 31.30 -25.08
C ILE A 519 -31.57 32.19 -26.02
N ASP A 520 -31.40 32.03 -27.34
CA ASP A 520 -32.06 32.82 -28.38
C ASP A 520 -33.44 32.29 -28.78
N SER A 521 -33.82 31.09 -28.34
CA SER A 521 -35.13 30.47 -28.61
C SER A 521 -36.30 31.07 -27.82
N ASN A 522 -37.51 30.54 -28.01
CA ASN A 522 -38.69 30.87 -27.20
C ASN A 522 -38.76 30.12 -25.85
N ALA A 523 -37.65 29.56 -25.36
CA ALA A 523 -37.56 28.89 -24.05
C ALA A 523 -37.90 29.83 -22.88
N SER A 524 -38.26 29.24 -21.74
CA SER A 524 -38.60 29.99 -20.53
C SER A 524 -37.41 30.79 -19.99
N GLN A 525 -37.67 31.88 -19.25
CA GLN A 525 -36.59 32.68 -18.66
C GLN A 525 -35.68 31.86 -17.72
N ARG A 526 -36.24 30.85 -17.03
CA ARG A 526 -35.47 29.92 -16.18
C ARG A 526 -34.52 29.04 -17.00
N GLU A 527 -34.99 28.49 -18.11
CA GLU A 527 -34.15 27.69 -19.00
C GLU A 527 -33.04 28.53 -19.63
N LYS A 528 -33.36 29.74 -20.08
CA LYS A 528 -32.35 30.69 -20.59
C LYS A 528 -31.31 31.05 -19.55
N ALA A 529 -31.71 31.26 -18.29
CA ALA A 529 -30.78 31.55 -17.20
C ALA A 529 -29.85 30.35 -16.91
N ASN A 530 -30.39 29.13 -16.86
CA ASN A 530 -29.59 27.91 -16.68
C ASN A 530 -28.62 27.71 -17.85
N ALA A 531 -29.06 27.93 -19.09
CA ALA A 531 -28.22 27.81 -20.28
C ALA A 531 -27.08 28.83 -20.28
N ARG A 532 -27.33 30.09 -19.86
CA ARG A 532 -26.27 31.10 -19.68
C ARG A 532 -25.24 30.68 -18.64
N GLY A 533 -25.69 30.14 -17.49
CA GLY A 533 -24.79 29.64 -16.45
C GLY A 533 -23.90 28.49 -16.94
N LYS A 534 -24.48 27.49 -17.61
CA LYS A 534 -23.71 26.37 -18.19
C LYS A 534 -22.75 26.85 -19.27
N LYS A 535 -23.16 27.79 -20.13
CA LYS A 535 -22.29 28.38 -21.16
C LYS A 535 -21.09 29.09 -20.53
N GLU A 536 -21.31 29.90 -19.49
CA GLU A 536 -20.23 30.60 -18.80
C GLU A 536 -19.21 29.63 -18.18
N GLN A 537 -19.67 28.51 -17.62
CA GLN A 537 -18.80 27.45 -17.11
C GLN A 537 -17.96 26.83 -18.24
N ILE A 538 -18.59 26.41 -19.34
CA ILE A 538 -17.89 25.76 -20.46
C ILE A 538 -16.90 26.71 -21.14
N VAL A 539 -17.20 28.01 -21.24
CA VAL A 539 -16.25 29.00 -21.77
C VAL A 539 -15.00 29.08 -20.90
N LYS A 540 -15.13 29.07 -19.56
CA LYS A 540 -13.97 29.06 -18.64
C LYS A 540 -13.16 27.77 -18.75
N GLN A 541 -13.83 26.63 -18.87
CA GLN A 541 -13.19 25.33 -19.11
C GLN A 541 -12.42 25.33 -20.44
N MET A 542 -13.02 25.84 -21.50
CA MET A 542 -12.40 25.97 -22.81
C MET A 542 -11.16 26.87 -22.78
N GLU A 543 -11.24 28.04 -22.15
CA GLU A 543 -10.10 28.94 -21.99
C GLU A 543 -8.94 28.27 -21.23
N GLU A 544 -9.25 27.51 -20.17
CA GLU A 544 -8.25 26.71 -19.45
C GLU A 544 -7.63 25.62 -20.33
N CYS A 545 -8.44 24.91 -21.12
CA CYS A 545 -7.96 23.90 -22.08
C CYS A 545 -7.02 24.48 -23.13
N LEU A 546 -7.31 25.68 -23.65
CA LEU A 546 -6.46 26.35 -24.65
C LEU A 546 -5.11 26.78 -24.06
N GLN A 547 -5.09 27.21 -22.80
CA GLN A 547 -3.85 27.52 -22.08
C GLN A 547 -3.05 26.23 -21.80
N TYR A 548 -3.73 25.19 -21.34
CA TYR A 548 -3.12 23.89 -21.08
C TYR A 548 -2.57 23.23 -22.36
N ASP A 549 -3.20 23.45 -23.53
CA ASP A 549 -2.71 22.94 -24.82
C ASP A 549 -1.28 23.42 -25.11
N GLN A 550 -0.89 24.62 -24.66
CA GLN A 550 0.48 25.13 -24.84
C GLN A 550 1.48 24.32 -24.01
N VAL A 551 1.11 23.93 -22.79
CA VAL A 551 1.95 23.12 -21.88
C VAL A 551 2.12 21.72 -22.45
N ILE A 552 1.01 21.06 -22.78
CA ILE A 552 1.04 19.69 -23.30
C ILE A 552 1.72 19.62 -24.68
N ALA A 553 1.55 20.63 -25.55
CA ALA A 553 2.25 20.70 -26.83
C ALA A 553 3.77 20.77 -26.63
N HIS A 554 4.22 21.60 -25.69
CA HIS A 554 5.64 21.75 -25.38
C HIS A 554 6.22 20.42 -24.89
N VAL A 555 5.56 19.75 -23.94
CA VAL A 555 6.03 18.46 -23.41
C VAL A 555 5.94 17.33 -24.44
N ALA A 556 4.89 17.29 -25.25
CA ALA A 556 4.74 16.31 -26.33
C ALA A 556 5.92 16.37 -27.31
N ASN A 557 6.42 17.57 -27.61
CA ASN A 557 7.60 17.76 -28.47
C ASN A 557 8.91 17.30 -27.81
N GLN A 558 9.00 17.36 -26.48
CA GLN A 558 10.18 16.88 -25.75
C GLN A 558 10.30 15.34 -25.73
N ARG A 559 9.18 14.61 -25.91
CA ARG A 559 9.13 13.14 -25.87
C ARG A 559 9.83 12.58 -24.62
N ILE A 560 9.49 13.12 -23.47
CA ILE A 560 10.08 12.73 -22.19
C ILE A 560 9.92 11.22 -22.01
N LYS A 561 11.02 10.53 -21.72
CA LYS A 561 11.02 9.11 -21.33
C LYS A 561 11.10 8.98 -19.82
N ILE A 562 10.53 7.91 -19.29
CA ILE A 562 10.63 7.53 -17.88
C ILE A 562 11.34 6.18 -17.75
N ASP A 563 12.02 5.95 -16.64
CA ASP A 563 12.52 4.64 -16.24
C ASP A 563 11.84 4.25 -14.92
N LEU A 564 11.08 3.16 -14.90
CA LEU A 564 10.39 2.71 -13.69
C LEU A 564 11.35 2.47 -12.50
N ASP A 565 12.62 2.13 -12.76
CA ASP A 565 13.61 1.97 -11.68
C ASP A 565 13.93 3.29 -10.95
N ASP A 566 13.77 4.44 -11.62
CA ASP A 566 13.91 5.76 -11.00
C ASP A 566 12.82 5.99 -9.93
N GLY A 567 11.74 5.21 -9.95
CA GLY A 567 10.62 5.32 -9.02
C GLY A 567 9.66 6.45 -9.35
N VAL A 568 8.57 6.57 -8.61
CA VAL A 568 7.51 7.53 -8.93
C VAL A 568 7.99 8.96 -8.72
N LYS A 569 8.66 9.24 -7.61
CA LYS A 569 9.05 10.63 -7.26
C LYS A 569 9.88 11.29 -8.36
N GLU A 570 10.92 10.62 -8.83
CA GLU A 570 11.83 11.15 -9.84
C GLU A 570 11.13 11.29 -11.20
N ASN A 571 10.42 10.24 -11.64
CA ASN A 571 9.71 10.29 -12.92
C ASN A 571 8.59 11.34 -12.94
N TYR A 572 7.83 11.46 -11.86
CA TYR A 572 6.73 12.42 -11.75
C TYR A 572 7.24 13.86 -11.77
N ALA A 573 8.38 14.14 -11.13
CA ALA A 573 9.01 15.45 -11.08
C ALA A 573 9.36 16.01 -12.47
N ARG A 574 9.63 15.13 -13.44
CA ARG A 574 9.91 15.52 -14.84
C ARG A 574 8.73 16.25 -15.52
N PHE A 575 7.52 16.11 -14.98
CA PHE A 575 6.28 16.72 -15.51
C PHE A 575 5.78 17.89 -14.64
N GLN A 576 6.60 18.37 -13.70
CA GLN A 576 6.30 19.50 -12.82
C GLN A 576 7.20 20.69 -13.17
N GLY A 577 6.68 21.90 -12.98
CA GLY A 577 7.42 23.15 -13.13
C GLY A 577 8.01 23.38 -14.52
N ILE A 578 7.34 22.90 -15.57
CA ILE A 578 7.76 23.00 -16.97
C ILE A 578 7.83 24.46 -17.37
N GLU A 579 8.96 24.87 -17.93
CA GLU A 579 9.20 26.24 -18.41
C GLU A 579 9.02 26.31 -19.93
N ILE A 580 8.02 27.06 -20.37
CA ILE A 580 7.64 27.21 -21.78
C ILE A 580 8.14 28.56 -22.27
N PRO A 581 9.05 28.60 -23.26
CA PRO A 581 9.54 29.85 -23.84
C PRO A 581 8.40 30.65 -24.49
N GLN A 582 8.33 31.96 -24.21
CA GLN A 582 7.30 32.88 -24.72
C GLN A 582 7.83 33.89 -25.76
N GLY A 583 9.00 33.60 -26.34
CA GLY A 583 9.73 34.50 -27.26
C GLY A 583 10.72 35.44 -26.55
N GLU A 584 11.51 36.17 -27.33
CA GLU A 584 12.58 37.05 -26.82
C GLU A 584 12.03 38.16 -25.88
N GLY A 585 12.68 38.34 -24.73
CA GLY A 585 12.37 39.38 -23.75
C GLY A 585 11.17 39.08 -22.82
N ARG A 586 10.47 37.96 -22.98
CA ARG A 586 9.38 37.54 -22.08
C ARG A 586 9.83 36.44 -21.12
N LYS A 587 9.34 36.50 -19.87
CA LYS A 587 9.59 35.43 -18.90
C LYS A 587 8.91 34.14 -19.38
N PRO A 588 9.56 32.97 -19.23
CA PRO A 588 8.93 31.69 -19.53
C PRO A 588 7.65 31.49 -18.72
N LEU A 589 6.64 30.87 -19.34
CA LEU A 589 5.45 30.42 -18.62
C LEU A 589 5.82 29.15 -17.86
N LYS A 590 5.63 29.15 -16.54
CA LYS A 590 5.86 27.97 -15.70
C LYS A 590 4.53 27.29 -15.39
N ALA A 591 4.40 26.02 -15.74
CA ALA A 591 3.18 25.24 -15.53
C ALA A 591 3.50 23.78 -15.21
N ASP A 592 2.59 23.11 -14.52
CA ASP A 592 2.65 21.67 -14.28
C ASP A 592 1.81 20.95 -15.34
N LEU A 593 2.28 19.82 -15.85
CA LEU A 593 1.47 18.99 -16.76
C LEU A 593 0.55 18.06 -15.96
N LEU A 594 1.10 17.43 -14.93
CA LEU A 594 0.35 16.54 -14.03
C LEU A 594 -0.08 17.28 -12.77
N ALA A 595 -1.15 16.81 -12.14
CA ALA A 595 -1.64 17.34 -10.86
C ALA A 595 -0.54 17.36 -9.78
N LYS A 596 -0.59 18.29 -8.84
CA LYS A 596 0.39 18.31 -7.73
C LYS A 596 0.13 17.18 -6.74
N ILE A 597 1.19 16.46 -6.38
CA ILE A 597 1.19 15.54 -5.25
C ILE A 597 1.55 16.38 -4.01
N LEU A 598 0.57 16.64 -3.14
CA LEU A 598 0.74 17.43 -1.92
C LEU A 598 1.31 16.61 -0.76
#